data_AF-A0A4S3JUP5-F1
#
_entry.id   AF-A0A4S3JUP5-F1
#
_cell.length_a   1.000
_cell.length_b   1.000
_cell.length_c   1.000
_cell.angle_alpha   90.00
_cell.angle_beta   90.00
_cell.angle_gamma   90.00
#
_symmetry.space_group_name_H-M   'P 1'
#
loop_
_entity.id
_entity.type
_entity.pdbx_description
1 polymer ?
#
loop_
_entity_poly.entity_id
_entity_poly.type
_entity_poly.pdbx_seq_one_letter_code
_entity_poly.pdbx_strand_id
1 'polypeptide(L)'
;MLDARYSINMSITISGLSKTLPSTPTTFPNCCLSMSTPLLNHLSCLLPQRPNYTLSIGSGSGLLEALLVHRHPNLCIQGVEVHSSVNRYLADEDVHVVGGTWDLLPPLPLPALLPSEQQQSGAGETGKIGISGPRACPRVDWPDYEAVFRGWFVNMEFEDVGLPEYEMLVVARIV
;
A
#
# COMPACT_ATOMS: atom_id res chain seq x y z
N MET A 1 2.70 22.85 -29.86
CA MET A 1 1.60 21.91 -30.18
C MET A 1 1.49 20.98 -28.98
N LEU A 2 0.71 21.39 -27.98
CA LEU A 2 0.52 20.64 -26.72
C LEU A 2 -0.55 19.56 -26.98
N ASP A 3 -0.16 18.31 -26.78
CA ASP A 3 -0.99 17.12 -27.00
C ASP A 3 -2.19 17.14 -26.05
N ALA A 4 -3.40 17.09 -26.61
CA ALA A 4 -4.67 17.24 -25.91
C ALA A 4 -5.08 16.00 -25.09
N ARG A 5 -4.11 15.31 -24.49
CA ARG A 5 -4.29 14.08 -23.70
C ARG A 5 -4.20 14.28 -22.18
N TYR A 6 -4.33 15.53 -21.73
CA TYR A 6 -4.31 15.86 -20.29
C TYR A 6 -5.49 16.73 -19.88
N SER A 7 -6.69 16.29 -20.22
CA SER A 7 -7.95 16.81 -19.67
C SER A 7 -8.94 15.68 -19.47
N ILE A 8 -8.70 14.84 -18.47
CA ILE A 8 -9.77 14.08 -17.84
C ILE A 8 -9.82 14.50 -16.38
N ASN A 9 -10.50 15.63 -16.14
CA ASN A 9 -11.17 15.89 -14.88
C ASN A 9 -12.38 14.95 -14.82
N MET A 10 -12.18 13.72 -14.33
CA MET A 10 -13.27 12.90 -13.82
C MET A 10 -13.05 12.74 -12.33
N SER A 11 -14.01 13.19 -11.54
CA SER A 11 -14.24 12.68 -10.19
C SER A 11 -14.58 11.19 -10.31
N ILE A 12 -13.55 10.37 -10.50
CA ILE A 12 -13.68 8.92 -10.50
C ILE A 12 -14.11 8.53 -9.09
N THR A 13 -15.35 8.08 -8.96
CA THR A 13 -15.84 7.52 -7.71
C THR A 13 -15.21 6.14 -7.53
N ILE A 14 -14.88 5.78 -6.28
CA ILE A 14 -14.34 4.46 -5.94
C ILE A 14 -15.25 3.33 -6.45
N SER A 15 -16.57 3.52 -6.38
CA SER A 15 -17.55 2.56 -6.91
C SER A 15 -17.46 2.36 -8.42
N GLY A 16 -17.26 3.45 -9.18
CA GLY A 16 -17.06 3.38 -10.63
C GLY A 16 -15.76 2.65 -10.96
N LEU A 17 -14.67 3.04 -10.31
CA LEU A 17 -13.35 2.45 -10.55
C LEU A 17 -13.28 0.97 -10.21
N SER A 18 -13.89 0.57 -9.09
CA SER A 18 -13.95 -0.82 -8.65
C SER A 18 -14.61 -1.73 -9.68
N LYS A 19 -15.64 -1.24 -10.39
CA LYS A 19 -16.33 -2.00 -11.44
C LYS A 19 -15.54 -2.10 -12.74
N THR A 20 -14.69 -1.10 -13.02
CA THR A 20 -13.92 -1.02 -14.27
C THR A 20 -12.45 -1.39 -14.10
N LEU A 21 -12.07 -1.93 -12.93
CA LEU A 21 -10.68 -2.27 -12.65
C LEU A 21 -10.23 -3.41 -13.60
N PRO A 22 -9.18 -3.20 -14.40
CA PRO A 22 -8.77 -4.18 -15.40
C PRO A 22 -8.18 -5.44 -14.75
N SER A 23 -8.17 -6.53 -15.51
CA SER A 23 -7.48 -7.77 -15.14
C SER A 23 -5.96 -7.66 -15.29
N THR A 24 -5.49 -6.71 -16.12
CA THR A 24 -4.07 -6.43 -16.35
C THR A 24 -3.63 -5.19 -15.55
N PRO A 25 -2.41 -5.18 -14.99
CA PRO A 25 -1.91 -4.04 -14.24
C PRO A 25 -1.94 -2.74 -15.06
N THR A 26 -2.54 -1.72 -14.48
CA THR A 26 -2.74 -0.41 -15.12
C THR A 26 -2.41 0.69 -14.13
N THR A 27 -1.68 1.70 -14.58
CA THR A 27 -1.35 2.88 -13.76
C THR A 27 -2.55 3.82 -13.68
N PHE A 28 -2.82 4.33 -12.48
CA PHE A 28 -3.89 5.29 -12.25
C PHE A 28 -3.33 6.66 -11.84
N PRO A 29 -3.95 7.78 -12.24
CA PRO A 29 -3.56 9.08 -11.73
C PRO A 29 -3.60 9.08 -10.20
N ASN A 30 -2.54 9.61 -9.59
CA ASN A 30 -2.41 9.72 -8.13
C ASN A 30 -2.22 8.39 -7.37
N CYS A 31 -1.95 7.28 -8.08
CA CYS A 31 -1.50 6.04 -7.48
C CYS A 31 -0.18 5.63 -8.11
N CYS A 32 0.78 5.30 -7.27
CA CYS A 32 2.14 4.96 -7.66
C CYS A 32 2.29 3.49 -8.07
N LEU A 33 1.32 2.67 -7.68
CA LEU A 33 1.23 1.25 -7.95
C LEU A 33 0.31 1.00 -9.14
N SER A 34 0.73 0.13 -10.06
CA SER A 34 -0.16 -0.35 -11.11
C SER A 34 -1.20 -1.30 -10.49
N MET A 35 -2.48 -0.99 -10.64
CA MET A 35 -3.55 -1.76 -10.00
C MET A 35 -4.20 -2.70 -11.00
N SER A 36 -4.57 -3.89 -10.51
CA SER A 36 -5.30 -4.91 -11.25
C SER A 36 -6.25 -5.65 -10.32
N THR A 37 -7.29 -6.25 -10.88
CA THR A 37 -8.21 -7.11 -10.10
C THR A 37 -7.49 -8.28 -9.42
N PRO A 38 -6.57 -9.02 -10.07
CA PRO A 38 -5.78 -10.07 -9.42
C PRO A 38 -5.00 -9.56 -8.20
N LEU A 39 -4.34 -8.40 -8.32
CA LEU A 39 -3.59 -7.80 -7.22
C LEU A 39 -4.49 -7.53 -6.02
N LEU A 40 -5.61 -6.82 -6.20
CA LEU A 40 -6.50 -6.47 -5.09
C LEU A 40 -7.08 -7.71 -4.41
N ASN A 41 -7.47 -8.72 -5.19
CA ASN A 41 -7.95 -9.98 -4.64
C ASN A 41 -6.85 -10.69 -3.83
N HIS A 42 -5.62 -10.68 -4.33
CA HIS A 42 -4.49 -11.29 -3.64
C HIS A 42 -4.16 -10.60 -2.32
N LEU A 43 -4.06 -9.26 -2.33
CA LEU A 43 -3.86 -8.48 -1.12
C LEU A 43 -4.97 -8.76 -0.10
N SER A 44 -6.23 -8.92 -0.53
CA SER A 44 -7.32 -9.24 0.39
C SER A 44 -7.17 -10.58 1.13
N CYS A 45 -6.49 -11.55 0.52
CA CYS A 45 -6.20 -12.85 1.14
C CYS A 45 -5.03 -12.77 2.13
N LEU A 46 -4.10 -11.85 1.91
CA LEU A 46 -2.95 -11.64 2.79
C LEU A 46 -3.32 -10.80 4.00
N LEU A 47 -4.08 -9.74 3.80
CA LEU A 47 -4.34 -8.72 4.81
C LEU A 47 -5.23 -9.25 5.95
N PRO A 48 -4.95 -8.83 7.20
CA PRO A 48 -5.81 -9.18 8.32
C PRO A 48 -7.22 -8.62 8.13
N GLN A 49 -8.21 -9.45 8.47
CA GLN A 49 -9.61 -9.07 8.53
C GLN A 49 -9.94 -8.50 9.92
N ARG A 50 -11.03 -7.73 10.02
CA ARG A 50 -11.58 -7.28 11.30
C ARG A 50 -11.73 -8.44 12.30
N PRO A 51 -11.41 -8.23 13.60
CA PRO A 51 -11.15 -6.95 14.26
C PRO A 51 -9.71 -6.43 14.14
N ASN A 52 -8.81 -7.19 13.51
CA ASN A 52 -7.45 -6.73 13.25
C ASN A 52 -7.44 -5.72 12.10
N TYR A 53 -6.35 -4.95 11.99
CA TYR A 53 -6.22 -3.92 10.97
C TYR A 53 -4.83 -3.86 10.35
N THR A 54 -4.78 -3.15 9.24
CA THR A 54 -3.60 -2.91 8.43
C THR A 54 -3.25 -1.44 8.48
N LEU A 55 -1.97 -1.11 8.63
CA LEU A 55 -1.44 0.24 8.57
C LEU A 55 -0.67 0.41 7.26
N SER A 56 -1.19 1.22 6.34
CA SER A 56 -0.59 1.50 5.03
C SER A 56 0.32 2.73 5.10
N ILE A 57 1.63 2.50 5.13
CA ILE A 57 2.65 3.55 5.19
C ILE A 57 2.87 4.16 3.83
N GLY A 58 2.89 5.50 3.76
CA GLY A 58 2.91 6.27 2.51
C GLY A 58 1.72 5.93 1.62
N SER A 59 0.53 5.97 2.22
CA SER A 59 -0.75 5.71 1.56
C SER A 59 -1.03 6.64 0.36
N GLY A 60 -0.28 7.73 0.22
CA GLY A 60 -0.39 8.66 -0.90
C GLY A 60 -1.79 9.23 -0.98
N SER A 61 -2.45 9.04 -2.13
CA SER A 61 -3.83 9.51 -2.30
C SER A 61 -4.87 8.69 -1.52
N GLY A 62 -4.52 7.51 -1.01
CA GLY A 62 -5.46 6.58 -0.38
C GLY A 62 -6.25 5.73 -1.37
N LEU A 63 -5.91 5.78 -2.68
CA LEU A 63 -6.72 5.14 -3.72
C LEU A 63 -6.73 3.60 -3.62
N LEU A 64 -5.56 3.01 -3.34
CA LEU A 64 -5.43 1.56 -3.22
C LEU A 64 -6.24 1.04 -2.01
N GLU A 65 -6.08 1.70 -0.88
CA GLU A 65 -6.71 1.38 0.38
C GLU A 65 -8.23 1.50 0.28
N ALA A 66 -8.72 2.61 -0.31
CA ALA A 66 -10.14 2.81 -0.53
C ALA A 66 -10.73 1.75 -1.47
N LEU A 67 -10.01 1.33 -2.52
CA LEU A 67 -10.45 0.26 -3.41
C LEU A 67 -10.48 -1.10 -2.70
N LEU A 68 -9.48 -1.42 -1.88
CA LEU A 68 -9.42 -2.65 -1.09
C LEU A 68 -10.58 -2.74 -0.11
N VAL A 69 -10.81 -1.69 0.69
CA VAL A 69 -11.93 -1.65 1.66
C VAL A 69 -13.27 -1.69 0.94
N HIS A 70 -13.41 -1.02 -0.21
CA HIS A 70 -14.66 -1.04 -0.98
C HIS A 70 -14.99 -2.43 -1.55
N ARG A 71 -13.98 -3.18 -2.03
CA ARG A 71 -14.17 -4.54 -2.57
C ARG A 71 -14.25 -5.60 -1.48
N HIS A 72 -13.55 -5.39 -0.38
CA HIS A 72 -13.41 -6.32 0.73
C HIS A 72 -13.76 -5.59 2.04
N PRO A 73 -15.05 -5.39 2.34
CA PRO A 73 -15.52 -4.59 3.47
C PRO A 73 -15.18 -5.20 4.84
N ASN A 74 -14.59 -6.41 4.89
CA ASN A 74 -14.08 -7.01 6.11
C ASN A 74 -12.65 -6.56 6.46
N LEU A 75 -11.94 -5.89 5.53
CA LEU A 75 -10.64 -5.29 5.77
C LEU A 75 -10.77 -3.97 6.53
N CYS A 76 -9.88 -3.76 7.50
CA CYS A 76 -9.67 -2.47 8.15
C CYS A 76 -8.28 -1.98 7.79
N ILE A 77 -8.20 -0.86 7.05
CA ILE A 77 -6.94 -0.27 6.59
C ILE A 77 -6.90 1.18 7.04
N GLN A 78 -5.82 1.56 7.72
CA GLN A 78 -5.52 2.93 8.11
C GLN A 78 -4.30 3.41 7.32
N GLY A 79 -4.37 4.58 6.71
CA GLY A 79 -3.27 5.19 5.97
C GLY A 79 -2.33 5.98 6.88
N VAL A 80 -1.07 6.05 6.51
CA VAL A 80 -0.08 6.96 7.10
C VAL A 80 0.52 7.78 5.98
N GLU A 81 0.61 9.08 6.15
CA GLU A 81 1.16 9.98 5.13
C GLU A 81 1.82 11.21 5.76
N VAL A 82 2.81 11.81 5.08
CA VAL A 82 3.54 12.98 5.58
C VAL A 82 2.67 14.25 5.54
N HIS A 83 1.63 14.27 4.70
CA HIS A 83 0.80 15.46 4.54
C HIS A 83 -0.67 15.11 4.30
N SER A 84 -1.54 15.68 5.11
CA SER A 84 -2.99 15.41 5.07
C SER A 84 -3.64 15.71 3.73
N SER A 85 -3.14 16.72 2.99
CA SER A 85 -3.72 17.11 1.70
C SER A 85 -3.43 16.13 0.56
N VAL A 86 -2.60 15.10 0.78
CA VAL A 86 -2.27 14.13 -0.26
C VAL A 86 -3.38 13.08 -0.36
N ASN A 87 -3.87 12.62 0.80
CA ASN A 87 -4.95 11.65 0.87
C ASN A 87 -6.27 12.31 0.44
N ARG A 88 -6.97 11.63 -0.46
CA ARG A 88 -8.23 12.09 -1.09
C ARG A 88 -9.36 11.09 -0.97
N TYR A 89 -9.05 9.85 -0.59
CA TYR A 89 -10.00 8.73 -0.69
C TYR A 89 -10.25 8.05 0.65
N LEU A 90 -9.34 8.14 1.62
CA LEU A 90 -9.59 7.70 3.00
C LEU A 90 -10.29 8.81 3.79
N ALA A 91 -11.08 8.40 4.78
CA ALA A 91 -11.68 9.32 5.73
C ALA A 91 -10.60 9.87 6.68
N ASP A 92 -10.78 11.08 7.21
CA ASP A 92 -9.78 11.73 8.08
C ASP A 92 -9.48 10.88 9.33
N GLU A 93 -10.47 10.15 9.85
CA GLU A 93 -10.31 9.22 10.97
C GLU A 93 -9.46 7.98 10.67
N ASP A 94 -9.31 7.63 9.39
CA ASP A 94 -8.52 6.49 8.92
C ASP A 94 -7.13 6.92 8.42
N VAL A 95 -6.74 8.18 8.59
CA VAL A 95 -5.43 8.72 8.16
C VAL A 95 -4.63 9.23 9.34
N HIS A 96 -3.41 8.70 9.49
CA HIS A 96 -2.40 9.21 10.40
C HIS A 96 -1.43 10.11 9.65
N VAL A 97 -1.22 11.33 10.16
CA VAL A 97 -0.28 12.28 9.56
C VAL A 97 1.00 12.32 10.37
N VAL A 98 2.14 12.12 9.72
CA VAL A 98 3.48 12.23 10.33
C VAL A 98 4.17 13.49 9.83
N GLY A 99 5.05 14.11 10.63
CA GLY A 99 5.70 15.38 10.27
C GLY A 99 6.84 15.26 9.26
N GLY A 100 7.22 14.03 8.88
CA GLY A 100 8.25 13.78 7.89
C GLY A 100 8.51 12.29 7.65
N THR A 101 9.32 11.98 6.64
CA THR A 101 9.71 10.61 6.27
C THR A 101 10.34 9.82 7.41
N TRP A 102 11.00 10.50 8.35
CA TRP A 102 11.71 9.88 9.48
C TRP A 102 10.91 9.89 10.78
N ASP A 103 9.70 10.43 10.75
CA ASP A 103 8.87 10.52 11.96
C ASP A 103 8.27 9.16 12.28
N LEU A 104 8.27 8.85 13.58
CA LEU A 104 7.68 7.64 14.12
C LEU A 104 6.22 7.92 14.47
N LEU A 105 5.35 6.98 14.13
CA LEU A 105 3.99 6.98 14.66
C LEU A 105 4.03 6.67 16.17
N PRO A 106 3.14 7.29 16.96
CA PRO A 106 2.90 6.87 18.32
C PRO A 106 2.57 5.38 18.39
N PRO A 107 2.85 4.70 19.53
CA PRO A 107 2.53 3.28 19.67
C PRO A 107 1.04 3.01 19.40
N LEU A 108 0.76 2.26 18.34
CA LEU A 108 -0.58 1.80 18.00
C LEU A 108 -0.77 0.34 18.46
N PRO A 109 -1.98 -0.07 18.87
CA PRO A 109 -2.26 -1.46 19.23
C PRO A 109 -2.13 -2.40 18.01
N LEU A 110 -0.99 -3.06 17.87
CA LEU A 110 -0.66 -4.22 16.99
C LEU A 110 -1.40 -4.36 15.64
N PRO A 111 -1.06 -3.56 14.60
CA PRO A 111 -1.47 -3.82 13.22
C PRO A 111 -0.48 -4.65 12.38
N ALA A 112 -0.97 -5.20 11.27
CA ALA A 112 -0.12 -5.55 10.12
C ALA A 112 0.32 -4.26 9.38
N LEU A 113 1.53 -4.19 8.82
CA LEU A 113 2.12 -2.97 8.25
C LEU A 113 2.35 -3.10 6.74
N LEU A 114 1.81 -2.25 5.89
CA LEU A 114 2.21 -2.11 4.47
C LEU A 114 3.24 -1.00 4.36
N PRO A 115 4.55 -1.28 4.30
CA PRO A 115 5.56 -0.25 4.18
C PRO A 115 5.58 0.35 2.77
N SER A 116 5.83 1.66 2.68
CA SER A 116 6.49 2.29 1.53
C SER A 116 7.68 3.12 2.04
N GLU A 117 8.72 3.21 1.19
CA GLU A 117 10.04 3.83 1.38
C GLU A 117 10.67 3.85 2.80
N GLN A 118 11.77 3.09 2.97
CA GLN A 118 12.85 3.26 3.95
C GLN A 118 12.43 3.78 5.35
N GLN A 119 11.70 2.96 6.14
CA GLN A 119 11.48 3.24 7.56
C GLN A 119 12.04 2.14 8.48
N GLN A 120 12.83 2.56 9.48
CA GLN A 120 13.23 1.73 10.61
C GLN A 120 12.08 1.70 11.63
N SER A 121 11.36 0.58 11.71
CA SER A 121 10.33 0.40 12.76
C SER A 121 10.87 -0.48 13.89
N GLY A 122 10.55 -0.10 15.14
CA GLY A 122 10.97 -0.81 16.35
C GLY A 122 10.46 -2.25 16.41
N ALA A 123 11.30 -3.13 16.95
CA ALA A 123 11.02 -4.54 17.17
C ALA A 123 9.82 -4.73 18.11
N GLY A 124 8.79 -5.39 17.62
CA GLY A 124 7.63 -5.85 18.38
C GLY A 124 7.25 -7.24 17.87
N GLU A 125 7.09 -8.17 18.81
CA GLU A 125 6.82 -9.59 18.60
C GLU A 125 5.39 -9.81 18.07
N THR A 126 5.19 -9.82 16.75
CA THR A 126 4.04 -10.50 16.08
C THR A 126 4.13 -10.31 14.56
N GLY A 127 3.56 -11.24 13.79
CA GLY A 127 3.62 -11.30 12.33
C GLY A 127 3.14 -10.03 11.63
N LYS A 128 4.09 -9.16 11.29
CA LYS A 128 3.89 -8.02 10.39
C LYS A 128 3.76 -8.58 8.98
N ILE A 129 2.77 -8.13 8.19
CA ILE A 129 2.66 -8.44 6.75
C ILE A 129 3.12 -7.19 6.03
N GLY A 130 4.43 -7.11 5.76
CA GLY A 130 4.98 -6.09 4.89
C GLY A 130 4.43 -6.30 3.49
N ILE A 131 3.63 -5.39 2.96
CA ILE A 131 3.42 -5.24 1.51
C ILE A 131 4.20 -4.00 1.11
N SER A 132 5.39 -4.20 0.56
CA SER A 132 6.07 -3.14 -0.17
C SER A 132 5.35 -2.97 -1.51
N GLY A 133 4.42 -2.00 -1.58
CA GLY A 133 3.80 -1.53 -2.81
C GLY A 133 4.35 -0.15 -3.18
N PRO A 134 4.77 0.10 -4.43
CA PRO A 134 5.79 1.08 -4.76
C PRO A 134 5.22 2.49 -4.95
N ARG A 135 5.95 3.49 -4.47
CA ARG A 135 6.58 4.39 -5.44
C ARG A 135 8.06 4.01 -5.46
N ALA A 136 8.49 3.50 -6.60
CA ALA A 136 9.89 3.19 -6.93
C ALA A 136 10.70 2.42 -5.87
N CYS A 137 10.39 1.14 -5.70
CA CYS A 137 11.48 0.18 -5.87
C CYS A 137 11.19 -0.64 -7.10
N PRO A 138 11.60 -0.18 -8.29
CA PRO A 138 11.96 -1.13 -9.31
C PRO A 138 12.71 -2.29 -8.65
N ARG A 139 12.47 -3.51 -9.12
CA ARG A 139 13.13 -4.73 -8.61
C ARG A 139 14.64 -4.56 -8.35
N VAL A 140 15.29 -3.63 -9.06
CA VAL A 140 16.68 -3.21 -8.90
C VAL A 140 17.03 -2.60 -7.52
N ASP A 141 16.08 -1.95 -6.84
CA ASP A 141 16.28 -1.29 -5.54
C ASP A 141 16.03 -2.24 -4.36
N TRP A 142 15.48 -3.45 -4.61
CA TRP A 142 15.24 -4.45 -3.56
C TRP A 142 16.45 -4.73 -2.65
N PRO A 143 17.70 -4.82 -3.14
CA PRO A 143 18.87 -5.02 -2.27
C PRO A 143 19.02 -3.97 -1.17
N ASP A 144 18.61 -2.72 -1.41
CA ASP A 144 18.66 -1.64 -0.42
C ASP A 144 17.57 -1.79 0.66
N TYR A 145 16.47 -2.48 0.34
CA TYR A 145 15.36 -2.73 1.25
C TYR A 145 15.53 -4.02 2.04
N GLU A 146 16.08 -5.06 1.42
CA GLU A 146 16.41 -6.32 2.09
C GLU A 146 17.32 -6.06 3.32
N ALA A 147 18.21 -5.08 3.21
CA ALA A 147 19.08 -4.66 4.31
C ALA A 147 18.31 -4.23 5.58
N VAL A 148 17.10 -3.68 5.44
CA VAL A 148 16.23 -3.26 6.57
C VAL A 148 15.72 -4.46 7.36
N PHE A 149 15.50 -5.60 6.69
CA PHE A 149 15.02 -6.82 7.31
C PHE A 149 16.16 -7.68 7.87
N ARG A 150 17.44 -7.30 7.67
CA ARG A 150 18.58 -8.05 8.22
C ARG A 150 18.55 -8.03 9.75
N GLY A 151 18.60 -9.21 10.34
CA GLY A 151 18.53 -9.40 11.80
C GLY A 151 17.12 -9.60 12.34
N TRP A 152 16.10 -9.53 11.48
CA TRP A 152 14.75 -9.93 11.84
C TRP A 152 14.54 -11.39 11.45
N PHE A 153 13.84 -12.16 12.30
CA PHE A 153 13.37 -13.48 11.93
C PHE A 153 12.19 -13.31 10.98
N VAL A 154 12.46 -13.17 9.67
CA VAL A 154 11.43 -12.89 8.68
C VAL A 154 11.48 -13.93 7.57
N ASN A 155 10.33 -14.53 7.25
CA ASN A 155 10.13 -15.27 6.01
C ASN A 155 9.67 -14.29 4.91
N MET A 156 10.32 -14.33 3.75
CA MET A 156 10.03 -13.44 2.63
C MET A 156 9.55 -14.26 1.43
N GLU A 157 8.36 -13.92 0.93
CA GLU A 157 7.76 -14.53 -0.26
C GLU A 157 7.63 -13.47 -1.37
N PHE A 158 8.09 -13.81 -2.58
CA PHE A 158 7.96 -12.99 -3.78
C PHE A 158 6.79 -13.51 -4.60
N GLU A 159 5.80 -12.65 -4.86
CA GLU A 159 4.55 -13.11 -5.44
C GLU A 159 4.31 -12.51 -6.83
N ASP A 160 3.94 -13.37 -7.79
CA ASP A 160 3.49 -12.96 -9.12
C ASP A 160 1.97 -12.79 -9.11
N VAL A 161 1.52 -11.58 -8.80
CA VAL A 161 0.13 -11.26 -8.45
C VAL A 161 -0.53 -10.31 -9.43
N GLY A 162 -0.10 -10.36 -10.69
CA GLY A 162 -0.61 -9.47 -11.74
C GLY A 162 -0.09 -8.05 -11.61
N LEU A 163 1.18 -7.91 -11.21
CA LEU A 163 1.97 -6.69 -11.27
C LEU A 163 2.78 -6.64 -12.58
N PRO A 164 3.17 -5.44 -13.07
CA PRO A 164 4.15 -5.32 -14.15
C PRO A 164 5.50 -5.94 -13.75
N GLU A 165 6.30 -6.42 -14.71
CA GLU A 165 7.58 -7.10 -14.45
C GLU A 165 8.60 -6.25 -13.65
N TYR A 166 8.48 -4.92 -13.71
CA TYR A 166 9.33 -3.99 -12.99
C TYR A 166 8.84 -3.66 -11.57
N GLU A 167 7.59 -3.98 -11.23
CA GLU A 167 7.05 -3.89 -9.87
C GLU A 167 7.14 -5.25 -9.18
N MET A 168 7.13 -5.27 -7.85
CA MET A 168 7.18 -6.51 -7.08
C MET A 168 6.37 -6.41 -5.79
N LEU A 169 5.74 -7.51 -5.42
CA LEU A 169 5.16 -7.69 -4.09
C LEU A 169 6.09 -8.57 -3.29
N VAL A 170 6.54 -8.06 -2.14
CA VAL A 170 7.22 -8.87 -1.13
C VAL A 170 6.30 -8.98 0.06
N VAL A 171 6.13 -10.21 0.55
CA VAL A 171 5.44 -10.50 1.80
C VAL A 171 6.47 -10.93 2.83
N ALA A 172 6.78 -10.04 3.76
CA ALA A 172 7.61 -10.33 4.93
C ALA A 172 6.71 -10.79 6.08
N ARG A 173 7.00 -11.92 6.73
CA ARG A 173 6.31 -12.41 7.94
C ARG A 173 7.31 -12.69 9.05
N ILE A 174 7.12 -12.11 10.24
CA ILE A 174 7.97 -12.43 11.40
C ILE A 174 7.71 -13.88 11.85
N VAL A 175 8.77 -14.66 12.07
CA VAL A 175 8.78 -16.04 12.59
C VAL A 175 9.31 -16.12 14.01
#